data_AF-A0A841WRT8-F1
#
_entry.id   AF-A0A841WRT8-F1
#
_cell.length_a   1.000
_cell.length_b   1.000
_cell.length_c   1.000
_cell.angle_alpha   90.00
_cell.angle_beta   90.00
_cell.angle_gamma   90.00
#
_symmetry.space_group_name_H-M   'P 1'
#
loop_
_entity.id
_entity.type
_entity.pdbx_description
1 polymer ?
#
loop_
_entity_poly.entity_id
_entity_poly.type
_entity_poly.pdbx_seq_one_letter_code
_entity_poly.pdbx_strand_id
1 'polypeptide(L)'
;MSGEKRRYVNVEEQELRRLREQDSRLRSLQRDLPERLNAIREETNRELQQRLAPLEQRSQQQEQEARKLKSNLAILELQTHQRLREQRKEFQKAIRDSESKQQEALKSEVERLKDGMREGFNEQRRVFLEITAEQRKEYLELNQNLDRKFTELIDEERQAREQLQQRLEQEKQDKATLAQDILDDVQTIWEQIDRNYQHQRFAPGKLNDLTREIKLAQNNIQNGVLEAAIATSQQTYFKLVDLRLELELKQYDWEIRYNAALEDLRSLIAEVQANQKYEIEIGQGDESQKFSLEVDYWTNGSLKKYEQELQEIQTRLQEGASSLTTEEIKEIADHIKNNLQHRLAEIVEQAQQEILSSQLRAEIADKVASVLARMGYRLVNDADAVYAQSDQRQAYLLRLKDATGGEVVTIISPDQEFGKNLVSINSQGKILRDEAAQKRNAEAIFDALKSQGIETPGTTECSEQPRSDIEILFQNALQPRISRTEQINQTAQES
;
A
#
# COMPACT_ATOMS: atom_id res chain seq x y z
N MET A 1 -6.06 -56.93 3.96
CA MET A 1 -5.37 -56.04 3.00
C MET A 1 -6.39 -54.96 2.61
N SER A 2 -6.38 -53.80 3.27
CA SER A 2 -7.44 -52.78 3.14
C SER A 2 -6.83 -51.42 2.81
N GLY A 3 -6.51 -51.20 1.55
CA GLY A 3 -5.29 -50.46 1.26
C GLY A 3 -5.30 -48.97 0.89
N GLU A 4 -6.39 -48.21 1.01
CA GLU A 4 -6.52 -46.82 0.48
C GLU A 4 -6.83 -46.72 -1.03
N LYS A 5 -7.80 -45.87 -1.37
CA LYS A 5 -8.20 -45.54 -2.75
C LYS A 5 -8.25 -44.03 -2.91
N ARG A 6 -7.46 -43.46 -3.84
CA ARG A 6 -7.33 -42.01 -4.03
C ARG A 6 -7.82 -41.59 -5.41
N ARG A 7 -8.48 -40.43 -5.48
CA ARG A 7 -8.81 -39.78 -6.75
C ARG A 7 -8.91 -38.27 -6.57
N TYR A 8 -8.48 -37.52 -7.59
CA TYR A 8 -8.72 -36.09 -7.65
C TYR A 8 -10.17 -35.81 -8.00
N VAL A 9 -10.67 -34.76 -7.39
CA VAL A 9 -12.06 -34.38 -7.42
C VAL A 9 -12.15 -32.87 -7.63
N ASN A 10 -13.02 -32.44 -8.54
CA ASN A 10 -13.26 -31.05 -8.86
C ASN A 10 -14.75 -30.73 -8.73
N VAL A 11 -15.09 -29.51 -8.36
CA VAL A 11 -16.48 -29.06 -8.26
C VAL A 11 -16.90 -28.34 -9.54
N GLU A 12 -18.14 -28.56 -10.00
CA GLU A 12 -18.65 -27.95 -11.22
C GLU A 12 -18.57 -26.41 -11.20
N GLU A 13 -18.34 -25.82 -12.38
CA GLU A 13 -18.14 -24.38 -12.53
C GLU A 13 -19.33 -23.54 -12.05
N GLN A 14 -20.56 -24.08 -12.14
CA GLN A 14 -21.76 -23.40 -11.63
C GLN A 14 -21.78 -23.32 -10.10
N GLU A 15 -21.32 -24.37 -9.41
CA GLU A 15 -21.28 -24.41 -7.95
C GLU A 15 -20.12 -23.54 -7.41
N LEU A 16 -18.99 -23.50 -8.14
CA LEU A 16 -17.93 -22.51 -7.90
C LEU A 16 -18.40 -21.06 -8.07
N ARG A 17 -19.23 -20.78 -9.09
CA ARG A 17 -19.84 -19.44 -9.27
C ARG A 17 -20.80 -19.11 -8.13
N ARG A 18 -21.66 -20.05 -7.73
CA ARG A 18 -22.58 -19.87 -6.60
C ARG A 18 -21.83 -19.52 -5.31
N LEU A 19 -20.76 -20.22 -5.00
CA LEU A 19 -19.95 -19.97 -3.80
C LEU A 19 -19.28 -18.58 -3.84
N ARG A 20 -18.79 -18.15 -5.00
CA ARG A 20 -18.29 -16.78 -5.22
C ARG A 20 -19.39 -15.72 -5.09
N GLU A 21 -20.62 -16.00 -5.54
CA GLU A 21 -21.76 -15.09 -5.40
C GLU A 21 -22.23 -14.97 -3.93
N GLN A 22 -22.07 -16.01 -3.12
CA GLN A 22 -22.31 -15.96 -1.67
C GLN A 22 -21.25 -15.10 -0.96
N ASP A 23 -20.00 -15.12 -1.44
CA ASP A 23 -18.88 -14.26 -0.97
C ASP A 23 -19.05 -12.77 -1.36
N SER A 24 -19.87 -12.45 -2.37
CA SER A 24 -20.14 -11.05 -2.75
C SER A 24 -20.94 -10.25 -1.70
N ARG A 25 -21.56 -10.89 -0.71
CA ARG A 25 -22.50 -10.26 0.26
C ARG A 25 -21.81 -9.66 1.50
N LEU A 26 -20.49 -9.57 1.51
CA LEU A 26 -19.64 -9.41 2.70
C LEU A 26 -19.10 -7.99 2.85
N ARG A 27 -19.73 -7.13 3.67
CA ARG A 27 -19.44 -5.67 3.62
C ARG A 27 -19.59 -4.88 4.93
N SER A 28 -19.62 -5.52 6.10
CA SER A 28 -19.90 -4.80 7.36
C SER A 28 -18.69 -4.00 7.89
N LEU A 29 -17.48 -4.56 7.87
CA LEU A 29 -16.27 -3.92 8.43
C LEU A 29 -15.59 -2.90 7.51
N GLN A 30 -15.94 -2.91 6.23
CA GLN A 30 -15.38 -2.02 5.21
C GLN A 30 -16.06 -0.64 5.14
N ARG A 31 -17.19 -0.44 5.83
CA ARG A 31 -18.04 0.77 5.71
C ARG A 31 -17.32 2.08 6.04
N ASP A 32 -16.34 2.04 6.95
CA ASP A 32 -15.64 3.26 7.41
C ASP A 32 -14.39 3.57 6.57
N LEU A 33 -13.97 2.69 5.64
CA LEU A 33 -12.76 2.90 4.85
C LEU A 33 -12.77 4.21 4.06
N PRO A 34 -13.85 4.59 3.34
CA PRO A 34 -13.87 5.86 2.60
C PRO A 34 -13.69 7.07 3.53
N GLU A 35 -14.30 7.04 4.72
CA GLU A 35 -14.15 8.13 5.71
C GLU A 35 -12.73 8.18 6.27
N ARG A 36 -12.10 7.03 6.53
CA ARG A 36 -10.70 6.95 6.98
C ARG A 36 -9.73 7.46 5.90
N LEU A 37 -9.95 7.07 4.65
CA LEU A 37 -9.13 7.53 3.53
C LEU A 37 -9.28 9.05 3.31
N ASN A 38 -10.50 9.58 3.46
CA ASN A 38 -10.75 11.03 3.45
C ASN A 38 -9.99 11.74 4.58
N ALA A 39 -10.02 11.20 5.79
CA ALA A 39 -9.31 11.77 6.94
C ALA A 39 -7.79 11.79 6.73
N ILE A 40 -7.22 10.70 6.20
CA ILE A 40 -5.79 10.61 5.85
C ILE A 40 -5.42 11.67 4.83
N ARG A 41 -6.25 11.87 3.81
CA ARG A 41 -6.05 12.90 2.78
C ARG A 41 -6.08 14.30 3.38
N GLU A 42 -7.07 14.61 4.21
CA GLU A 42 -7.16 15.91 4.89
C GLU A 42 -5.95 16.16 5.80
N GLU A 43 -5.51 15.15 6.55
CA GLU A 43 -4.33 15.23 7.41
C GLU A 43 -3.07 15.48 6.58
N THR A 44 -2.87 14.73 5.50
CA THR A 44 -1.68 14.82 4.65
C THR A 44 -1.65 16.16 3.89
N ASN A 45 -2.81 16.70 3.48
CA ASN A 45 -2.89 18.06 2.93
C ASN A 45 -2.54 19.15 3.96
N ARG A 46 -3.00 19.00 5.20
CA ARG A 46 -2.63 19.93 6.29
C ARG A 46 -1.13 19.86 6.57
N GLU A 47 -0.54 18.66 6.57
CA GLU A 47 0.91 18.47 6.71
C GLU A 47 1.69 19.14 5.57
N LEU A 48 1.24 19.01 4.31
CA LEU A 48 1.84 19.72 3.18
C LEU A 48 1.80 21.24 3.40
N GLN A 49 0.65 21.80 3.76
CA GLN A 49 0.52 23.24 4.01
C GLN A 49 1.46 23.70 5.14
N GLN A 50 1.59 22.91 6.21
CA GLN A 50 2.53 23.19 7.30
C GLN A 50 3.99 23.14 6.84
N ARG A 51 4.36 22.21 5.96
CA ARG A 51 5.71 22.09 5.40
C ARG A 51 6.05 23.20 4.42
N LEU A 52 5.06 23.71 3.69
CA LEU A 52 5.24 24.84 2.77
C LEU A 52 5.28 26.20 3.50
N ALA A 53 4.69 26.33 4.69
CA ALA A 53 4.64 27.61 5.42
C ALA A 53 6.03 28.23 5.76
N PRO A 54 7.05 27.46 6.21
CA PRO A 54 8.40 27.98 6.41
C PRO A 54 9.04 28.57 5.15
N LEU A 55 8.71 28.03 3.96
CA LEU A 55 9.22 28.55 2.69
C LEU A 55 8.71 29.98 2.43
N GLU A 56 7.47 30.26 2.81
CA GLU A 56 6.88 31.59 2.71
C GLU A 56 7.49 32.57 3.71
N GLN A 57 7.63 32.14 4.97
CA GLN A 57 8.23 32.96 6.02
C GLN A 57 9.66 33.36 5.64
N ARG A 58 10.42 32.42 5.08
CA ARG A 58 11.78 32.67 4.57
C ARG A 58 11.78 33.77 3.50
N SER A 59 10.85 33.72 2.55
CA SER A 59 10.75 34.74 1.49
C SER A 59 10.44 36.13 2.04
N GLN A 60 9.57 36.24 3.06
CA GLN A 60 9.30 37.52 3.72
C GLN A 60 10.52 38.05 4.46
N GLN A 61 11.26 37.18 5.14
CA GLN A 61 12.47 37.56 5.85
C GLN A 61 13.56 38.04 4.87
N GLN A 62 13.70 37.37 3.73
CA GLN A 62 14.61 37.78 2.67
C GLN A 62 14.24 39.12 2.06
N GLU A 63 12.95 39.42 1.85
CA GLU A 63 12.51 40.73 1.37
C GLU A 63 12.93 41.86 2.34
N GLN A 64 12.92 41.60 3.66
CA GLN A 64 13.36 42.56 4.67
C GLN A 64 14.89 42.71 4.70
N GLU A 65 15.62 41.61 4.52
CA GLU A 65 17.08 41.62 4.48
C GLU A 65 17.61 42.27 3.19
N ALA A 66 16.92 42.09 2.05
CA ALA A 66 17.24 42.74 0.78
C ALA A 66 17.19 44.28 0.85
N ARG A 67 16.35 44.84 1.73
CA ARG A 67 16.28 46.30 1.97
C ARG A 67 17.50 46.86 2.71
N LYS A 68 18.34 46.00 3.30
CA LYS A 68 19.55 46.39 4.03
C LYS A 68 20.80 46.38 3.15
N LEU A 69 20.68 45.91 1.91
CA LEU A 69 21.77 45.88 0.94
C LEU A 69 22.17 47.32 0.56
N LYS A 70 23.48 47.54 0.38
CA LYS A 70 24.06 48.88 0.23
C LYS A 70 24.20 49.29 -1.23
N SER A 71 24.41 48.33 -2.11
CA SER A 71 24.65 48.58 -3.52
C SER A 71 23.35 48.58 -4.35
N ASN A 72 23.49 48.87 -5.64
CA ASN A 72 22.40 48.78 -6.62
C ASN A 72 21.83 47.35 -6.74
N LEU A 73 22.48 46.33 -6.17
CA LEU A 73 21.91 44.98 -6.02
C LEU A 73 20.63 44.95 -5.18
N ALA A 74 20.42 45.91 -4.27
CA ALA A 74 19.20 46.02 -3.46
C ALA A 74 17.94 46.09 -4.32
N ILE A 75 17.98 46.84 -5.43
CA ILE A 75 16.86 47.00 -6.36
C ILE A 75 16.58 45.68 -7.09
N LEU A 76 17.64 45.01 -7.54
CA LEU A 76 17.53 43.71 -8.21
C LEU A 76 16.94 42.64 -7.29
N GLU A 77 17.41 42.55 -6.05
CA GLU A 77 16.90 41.60 -5.07
C GLU A 77 15.43 41.86 -4.75
N LEU A 78 15.03 43.11 -4.57
CA LEU A 78 13.63 43.46 -4.33
C LEU A 78 12.71 43.07 -5.49
N GLN A 79 13.13 43.33 -6.74
CA GLN A 79 12.36 42.93 -7.93
C GLN A 79 12.26 41.42 -8.06
N THR A 80 13.36 40.70 -7.83
CA THR A 80 13.40 39.23 -7.85
C THR A 80 12.42 38.67 -6.82
N HIS A 81 12.45 39.18 -5.59
CA HIS A 81 11.55 38.74 -4.52
C HIS A 81 10.08 39.04 -4.81
N GLN A 82 9.76 40.18 -5.41
CA GLN A 82 8.39 40.52 -5.79
C GLN A 82 7.83 39.51 -6.81
N ARG A 83 8.59 39.22 -7.88
CA ARG A 83 8.18 38.25 -8.91
C ARG A 83 8.02 36.84 -8.33
N LEU A 84 8.97 36.40 -7.49
CA LEU A 84 8.88 35.10 -6.81
C LEU A 84 7.66 35.00 -5.92
N ARG A 85 7.34 36.08 -5.20
CA ARG A 85 6.17 36.13 -4.32
C ARG A 85 4.87 36.03 -5.11
N GLU A 86 4.79 36.64 -6.28
CA GLU A 86 3.63 36.52 -7.17
C GLU A 86 3.46 35.09 -7.68
N GLN A 87 4.54 34.47 -8.19
CA GLN A 87 4.50 33.09 -8.68
C GLN A 87 4.08 32.09 -7.58
N ARG A 88 4.60 32.24 -6.37
CA ARG A 88 4.21 31.38 -5.23
C ARG A 88 2.75 31.56 -4.85
N LYS A 89 2.24 32.80 -4.85
CA LYS A 89 0.82 33.06 -4.57
C LYS A 89 -0.08 32.43 -5.63
N GLU A 90 0.28 32.53 -6.91
CA GLU A 90 -0.46 31.87 -7.99
C GLU A 90 -0.49 30.36 -7.79
N PHE A 91 0.65 29.76 -7.49
CA PHE A 91 0.74 28.32 -7.27
C PHE A 91 -0.06 27.85 -6.07
N GLN A 92 0.05 28.50 -4.94
CA GLN A 92 -0.74 28.15 -3.76
C GLN A 92 -2.23 28.31 -4.00
N LYS A 93 -2.63 29.34 -4.75
CA LYS A 93 -4.01 29.49 -5.16
C LYS A 93 -4.44 28.32 -6.04
N ALA A 94 -3.62 27.92 -7.01
CA ALA A 94 -3.92 26.77 -7.86
C ALA A 94 -4.01 25.44 -7.05
N ILE A 95 -3.13 25.23 -6.06
CA ILE A 95 -3.24 24.10 -5.13
C ILE A 95 -4.59 24.13 -4.40
N ARG A 96 -4.95 25.26 -3.77
CA ARG A 96 -6.20 25.39 -3.01
C ARG A 96 -7.44 25.27 -3.89
N ASP A 97 -7.40 25.81 -5.10
CA ASP A 97 -8.51 25.73 -6.06
C ASP A 97 -8.70 24.27 -6.53
N SER A 98 -7.62 23.52 -6.77
CA SER A 98 -7.67 22.08 -7.06
C SER A 98 -8.20 21.30 -5.85
N GLU A 99 -7.71 21.56 -4.64
CA GLU A 99 -8.20 20.96 -3.39
C GLU A 99 -9.72 21.12 -3.22
N SER A 100 -10.21 22.35 -3.39
CA SER A 100 -11.63 22.67 -3.23
C SER A 100 -12.51 21.93 -4.24
N LYS A 101 -12.12 21.96 -5.52
CA LYS A 101 -12.87 21.27 -6.59
C LYS A 101 -12.94 19.77 -6.33
N GLN A 102 -11.82 19.18 -5.92
CA GLN A 102 -11.73 17.74 -5.69
C GLN A 102 -12.46 17.31 -4.41
N GLN A 103 -12.48 18.15 -3.36
CA GLN A 103 -13.30 17.90 -2.18
C GLN A 103 -14.80 17.93 -2.50
N GLU A 104 -15.25 18.86 -3.35
CA GLU A 104 -16.64 18.93 -3.79
C GLU A 104 -17.02 17.73 -4.66
N ALA A 105 -16.18 17.37 -5.64
CA ALA A 105 -16.38 16.20 -6.48
C ALA A 105 -16.50 14.93 -5.63
N LEU A 106 -15.56 14.72 -4.71
CA LEU A 106 -15.56 13.56 -3.83
C LEU A 106 -16.80 13.51 -2.91
N LYS A 107 -17.19 14.62 -2.28
CA LYS A 107 -18.41 14.68 -1.47
C LYS A 107 -19.63 14.31 -2.28
N SER A 108 -19.77 14.86 -3.49
CA SER A 108 -20.92 14.57 -4.36
C SER A 108 -20.99 13.09 -4.75
N GLU A 109 -19.83 12.46 -4.96
CA GLU A 109 -19.73 11.10 -5.44
C GLU A 109 -19.91 10.08 -4.30
N VAL A 110 -19.36 10.37 -3.11
CA VAL A 110 -19.61 9.59 -1.89
C VAL A 110 -21.09 9.59 -1.54
N GLU A 111 -21.76 10.75 -1.60
CA GLU A 111 -23.22 10.83 -1.34
C GLU A 111 -24.02 10.08 -2.41
N ARG A 112 -23.67 10.20 -3.71
CA ARG A 112 -24.29 9.43 -4.79
C ARG A 112 -24.20 7.91 -4.55
N LEU A 113 -23.05 7.45 -4.07
CA LEU A 113 -22.78 6.03 -3.89
C LEU A 113 -23.36 5.48 -2.56
N LYS A 114 -23.55 6.31 -1.53
CA LYS A 114 -24.26 5.92 -0.30
C LYS A 114 -25.69 5.46 -0.58
N ASP A 115 -26.34 6.02 -1.61
CA ASP A 115 -27.68 5.62 -2.04
C ASP A 115 -27.71 4.26 -2.77
N GLY A 116 -26.55 3.73 -3.22
CA GLY A 116 -26.39 2.47 -3.96
C GLY A 116 -25.88 1.30 -3.11
N MET A 117 -26.58 0.92 -2.03
CA MET A 117 -26.06 0.08 -0.94
C MET A 117 -25.64 -1.38 -1.25
N ARG A 118 -25.85 -1.95 -2.45
CA ARG A 118 -25.53 -3.38 -2.71
C ARG A 118 -24.30 -3.65 -3.57
N GLU A 119 -23.99 -2.77 -4.52
CA GLU A 119 -22.80 -2.88 -5.38
C GLU A 119 -21.75 -1.80 -5.06
N GLY A 120 -22.16 -0.73 -4.36
CA GLY A 120 -21.42 0.53 -4.26
C GLY A 120 -20.04 0.52 -3.59
N PHE A 121 -19.67 -0.44 -2.72
CA PHE A 121 -18.41 -0.32 -1.97
C PHE A 121 -17.14 -0.45 -2.81
N ASN A 122 -17.02 -1.51 -3.63
CA ASN A 122 -15.87 -1.67 -4.52
C ASN A 122 -15.79 -0.52 -5.54
N GLU A 123 -16.96 -0.03 -5.95
CA GLU A 123 -17.09 1.12 -6.82
C GLU A 123 -16.68 2.42 -6.11
N GLN A 124 -17.09 2.64 -4.86
CA GLN A 124 -16.66 3.75 -3.99
C GLN A 124 -15.15 3.73 -3.78
N ARG A 125 -14.58 2.55 -3.49
CA ARG A 125 -13.14 2.39 -3.37
C ARG A 125 -12.45 2.74 -4.67
N ARG A 126 -12.93 2.21 -5.81
CA ARG A 126 -12.37 2.48 -7.13
C ARG A 126 -12.39 3.97 -7.44
N VAL A 127 -13.55 4.60 -7.29
CA VAL A 127 -13.74 6.02 -7.56
C VAL A 127 -12.93 6.90 -6.61
N PHE A 128 -12.83 6.53 -5.33
CA PHE A 128 -11.95 7.22 -4.38
C PHE A 128 -10.48 7.15 -4.82
N LEU A 129 -9.98 5.95 -5.13
CA LEU A 129 -8.60 5.76 -5.57
C LEU A 129 -8.32 6.48 -6.89
N GLU A 130 -9.28 6.51 -7.80
CA GLU A 130 -9.19 7.22 -9.08
C GLU A 130 -9.12 8.74 -8.87
N ILE A 131 -10.00 9.32 -8.05
CA ILE A 131 -9.98 10.75 -7.70
C ILE A 131 -8.65 11.13 -7.04
N THR A 132 -8.16 10.32 -6.10
CA THR A 132 -6.88 10.57 -5.42
C THR A 132 -5.69 10.45 -6.39
N ALA A 133 -5.72 9.48 -7.31
CA ALA A 133 -4.69 9.35 -8.34
C ALA A 133 -4.72 10.54 -9.33
N GLU A 134 -5.90 11.01 -9.71
CA GLU A 134 -6.08 12.16 -10.58
C GLU A 134 -5.61 13.46 -9.92
N GLN A 135 -5.98 13.70 -8.67
CA GLN A 135 -5.51 14.86 -7.91
C GLN A 135 -3.99 14.90 -7.82
N ARG A 136 -3.35 13.77 -7.55
CA ARG A 136 -1.88 13.72 -7.50
C ARG A 136 -1.27 14.04 -8.85
N LYS A 137 -1.85 13.50 -9.92
CA LYS A 137 -1.40 13.82 -11.28
C LYS A 137 -1.52 15.31 -11.53
N GLU A 138 -2.62 15.93 -11.12
CA GLU A 138 -2.82 17.38 -11.19
C GLU A 138 -1.75 18.15 -10.39
N TYR A 139 -1.40 17.72 -9.17
CA TYR A 139 -0.30 18.35 -8.40
C TYR A 139 1.06 18.21 -9.06
N LEU A 140 1.38 17.02 -9.59
CA LEU A 140 2.64 16.78 -10.27
C LEU A 140 2.72 17.60 -11.56
N GLU A 141 1.62 17.72 -12.30
CA GLU A 141 1.52 18.59 -13.48
C GLU A 141 1.61 20.07 -13.12
N LEU A 142 0.95 20.50 -12.05
CA LEU A 142 1.05 21.86 -11.54
C LEU A 142 2.48 22.18 -11.10
N ASN A 143 3.18 21.21 -10.51
CA ASN A 143 4.58 21.37 -10.14
C ASN A 143 5.50 21.42 -11.37
N GLN A 144 5.24 20.62 -12.42
CA GLN A 144 5.97 20.73 -13.69
C GLN A 144 5.73 22.08 -14.38
N ASN A 145 4.51 22.59 -14.32
CA ASN A 145 4.18 23.92 -14.82
C ASN A 145 4.89 25.01 -14.03
N LEU A 146 5.01 24.83 -12.71
CA LEU A 146 5.85 25.68 -11.87
C LEU A 146 7.32 25.61 -12.30
N ASP A 147 7.89 24.42 -12.46
CA ASP A 147 9.27 24.23 -12.89
C ASP A 147 9.57 25.02 -14.17
N ARG A 148 8.64 24.94 -15.13
CA ARG A 148 8.71 25.70 -16.37
C ARG A 148 8.65 27.21 -16.13
N LYS A 149 7.66 27.70 -15.37
CA LYS A 149 7.52 29.14 -15.05
C LYS A 149 8.73 29.68 -14.28
N PHE A 150 9.32 28.91 -13.37
CA PHE A 150 10.54 29.26 -12.66
C PHE A 150 11.75 29.31 -13.58
N THR A 151 11.85 28.37 -14.52
CA THR A 151 12.91 28.39 -15.54
C THR A 151 12.78 29.62 -16.44
N GLU A 152 11.56 29.93 -16.90
CA GLU A 152 11.26 31.14 -17.66
C GLU A 152 11.60 32.40 -16.86
N LEU A 153 11.28 32.45 -15.56
CA LEU A 153 11.64 33.56 -14.68
C LEU A 153 13.15 33.70 -14.50
N ILE A 154 13.90 32.61 -14.39
CA ILE A 154 15.38 32.63 -14.35
C ILE A 154 15.94 33.22 -15.65
N ASP A 155 15.38 32.85 -16.79
CA ASP A 155 15.83 33.33 -18.09
C ASP A 155 15.46 34.80 -18.33
N GLU A 156 14.25 35.22 -17.94
CA GLU A 156 13.82 36.64 -17.96
C GLU A 156 14.68 37.49 -17.02
N GLU A 157 15.02 36.97 -15.84
CA GLU A 157 15.95 37.59 -14.92
C GLU A 157 17.33 37.76 -15.58
N ARG A 158 17.89 36.72 -16.21
CA ARG A 158 19.16 36.81 -16.94
C ARG A 158 19.14 37.91 -18.00
N GLN A 159 18.05 38.03 -18.77
CA GLN A 159 17.90 39.07 -19.79
C GLN A 159 17.76 40.49 -19.20
N ALA A 160 16.98 40.65 -18.13
CA ALA A 160 16.87 41.93 -17.43
C ALA A 160 18.20 42.36 -16.80
N ARG A 161 19.02 41.40 -16.36
CA ARG A 161 20.35 41.61 -15.77
C ARG A 161 21.38 42.08 -16.80
N GLU A 162 21.36 41.55 -18.03
CA GLU A 162 22.23 42.02 -19.12
C GLU A 162 21.99 43.51 -19.44
N GLN A 163 20.73 43.95 -19.42
CA GLN A 163 20.38 45.35 -19.68
C GLN A 163 20.78 46.29 -18.54
N LEU A 164 20.77 45.81 -17.29
CA LEU A 164 21.18 46.62 -16.15
C LEU A 164 22.70 46.72 -16.02
N GLN A 165 23.44 45.65 -16.37
CA GLN A 165 24.91 45.66 -16.41
C GLN A 165 25.43 46.79 -17.30
N GLN A 166 24.80 47.00 -18.46
CA GLN A 166 25.12 48.12 -19.38
C GLN A 166 24.81 49.51 -18.81
N ARG A 167 23.82 49.64 -17.91
CA ARG A 167 23.48 50.92 -17.26
C ARG A 167 24.43 51.26 -16.11
N LEU A 168 24.88 50.26 -15.36
CA LEU A 168 25.78 50.44 -14.22
C LEU A 168 27.19 50.87 -14.63
N GLU A 169 27.65 50.49 -15.82
CA GLU A 169 28.92 50.95 -16.40
C GLU A 169 28.99 52.47 -16.64
N GLN A 170 27.85 53.17 -16.56
CA GLN A 170 27.76 54.62 -16.75
C GLN A 170 27.79 55.42 -15.44
N GLU A 171 27.64 54.78 -14.27
CA GLU A 171 27.66 55.50 -12.98
C GLU A 171 29.10 55.75 -12.48
N LYS A 172 29.46 57.04 -12.37
CA LYS A 172 30.73 57.50 -11.81
C LYS A 172 30.70 57.51 -10.28
N GLN A 173 30.58 56.34 -9.65
CA GLN A 173 30.84 56.20 -8.22
C GLN A 173 32.34 55.95 -7.95
N ASP A 174 32.73 56.18 -6.70
CA ASP A 174 34.07 55.84 -6.22
C ASP A 174 34.25 54.33 -6.29
N LYS A 175 35.01 53.85 -7.29
CA LYS A 175 35.08 52.42 -7.67
C LYS A 175 35.50 51.52 -6.51
N ALA A 176 36.28 52.03 -5.56
CA ALA A 176 36.71 51.29 -4.38
C ALA A 176 35.55 51.01 -3.43
N THR A 177 34.74 52.04 -3.13
CA THR A 177 33.54 51.91 -2.29
C THR A 177 32.52 51.00 -2.96
N LEU A 178 32.29 51.18 -4.26
CA LEU A 178 31.38 50.33 -5.04
C LEU A 178 31.83 48.86 -5.04
N ALA A 179 33.12 48.57 -5.25
CA ALA A 179 33.64 47.21 -5.23
C ALA A 179 33.45 46.56 -3.86
N GLN A 180 33.65 47.31 -2.77
CA GLN A 180 33.45 46.83 -1.41
C GLN A 180 31.97 46.60 -1.09
N ASP A 181 31.08 47.54 -1.44
CA ASP A 181 29.65 47.42 -1.17
C ASP A 181 29.00 46.25 -1.92
N ILE A 182 29.35 46.02 -3.21
CA ILE A 182 28.86 44.86 -3.96
C ILE A 182 29.36 43.55 -3.34
N LEU A 183 30.63 43.51 -2.91
CA LEU A 183 31.19 42.33 -2.28
C LEU A 183 30.54 42.03 -0.92
N ASP A 184 30.32 43.04 -0.09
CA ASP A 184 29.61 42.93 1.20
C ASP A 184 28.19 42.38 0.99
N ASP A 185 27.47 42.89 -0.02
CA ASP A 185 26.12 42.43 -0.37
C ASP A 185 26.12 40.96 -0.85
N VAL A 186 27.09 40.59 -1.70
CA VAL A 186 27.28 39.19 -2.16
C VAL A 186 27.54 38.25 -0.99
N GLN A 187 28.38 38.66 -0.03
CA GLN A 187 28.66 37.87 1.16
C GLN A 187 27.42 37.70 2.03
N THR A 188 26.64 38.77 2.21
CA THR A 188 25.38 38.72 2.94
C THR A 188 24.42 37.70 2.32
N ILE A 189 24.28 37.70 0.99
CA ILE A 189 23.42 36.75 0.27
C ILE A 189 23.97 35.32 0.38
N TRP A 190 25.28 35.14 0.29
CA TRP A 190 25.92 33.83 0.46
C TRP A 190 25.64 33.25 1.86
N GLU A 191 25.79 34.05 2.92
CA GLU A 191 25.51 33.64 4.31
C GLU A 191 24.03 33.28 4.51
N GLN A 192 23.13 34.02 3.86
CA GLN A 192 21.70 33.68 3.87
C GLN A 192 21.40 32.34 3.20
N ILE A 193 22.08 32.03 2.09
CA ILE A 193 21.90 30.75 1.41
C ILE A 193 22.43 29.62 2.28
N ASP A 194 23.61 29.78 2.87
CA ASP A 194 24.21 28.77 3.75
C ASP A 194 23.36 28.49 5.00
N ARG A 195 22.83 29.54 5.63
CA ARG A 195 22.03 29.43 6.86
C ARG A 195 20.65 28.81 6.62
N ASN A 196 19.97 29.20 5.55
CA ASN A 196 18.53 28.98 5.42
C ASN A 196 18.16 27.87 4.42
N TYR A 197 19.11 27.35 3.63
CA TYR A 197 18.83 26.34 2.60
C TYR A 197 19.61 25.05 2.80
N GLN A 198 19.00 23.93 2.41
CA GLN A 198 19.62 22.61 2.39
C GLN A 198 20.45 22.43 1.11
N HIS A 199 21.40 23.33 0.87
CA HIS A 199 22.20 23.33 -0.36
C HIS A 199 23.02 22.06 -0.55
N GLN A 200 23.47 21.43 0.53
CA GLN A 200 24.18 20.14 0.45
C GLN A 200 23.29 19.00 -0.06
N ARG A 201 21.98 19.03 0.24
CA ARG A 201 21.01 18.02 -0.20
C ARG A 201 20.63 18.22 -1.66
N PHE A 202 20.29 19.45 -2.04
CA PHE A 202 19.68 19.73 -3.34
C PHE A 202 20.69 20.15 -4.42
N ALA A 203 21.85 20.68 -4.04
CA ALA A 203 22.88 21.16 -4.96
C ALA A 203 24.30 21.02 -4.36
N PRO A 204 24.76 19.78 -4.11
CA PRO A 204 26.02 19.54 -3.41
C PRO A 204 27.20 20.20 -4.13
N GLY A 205 28.03 20.93 -3.36
CA GLY A 205 29.26 21.56 -3.85
C GLY A 205 29.09 22.91 -4.54
N LYS A 206 27.90 23.26 -5.05
CA LYS A 206 27.71 24.52 -5.80
C LYS A 206 28.00 25.77 -4.96
N LEU A 207 27.60 25.79 -3.68
CA LEU A 207 27.86 26.94 -2.82
C LEU A 207 29.36 27.13 -2.53
N ASN A 208 30.12 26.03 -2.45
CA ASN A 208 31.57 26.05 -2.24
C ASN A 208 32.32 26.62 -3.46
N ASP A 209 31.80 26.40 -4.67
CA ASP A 209 32.33 27.01 -5.90
C ASP A 209 32.22 28.53 -5.83
N LEU A 210 31.08 29.05 -5.37
CA LEU A 210 30.84 30.48 -5.21
C LEU A 210 31.70 31.09 -4.11
N THR A 211 32.00 30.35 -3.03
CA THR A 211 32.97 30.79 -2.02
C THR A 211 34.36 31.06 -2.62
N ARG A 212 34.78 30.31 -3.64
CA ARG A 212 36.06 30.55 -4.34
C ARG A 212 36.03 31.85 -5.14
N GLU A 213 34.90 32.18 -5.76
CA GLU A 213 34.72 33.42 -6.52
C GLU A 213 34.67 34.66 -5.60
N ILE A 214 34.04 34.55 -4.43
CA ILE A 214 34.06 35.60 -3.39
C ILE A 214 35.51 35.90 -2.95
N LYS A 215 36.31 34.86 -2.70
CA LYS A 215 37.73 35.01 -2.34
C LYS A 215 38.56 35.64 -3.46
N LEU A 216 38.26 35.32 -4.72
CA LEU A 216 38.91 35.95 -5.87
C LEU A 216 38.59 37.45 -5.93
N ALA A 217 37.33 37.83 -5.75
CA ALA A 217 36.92 39.23 -5.71
C ALA A 217 37.59 39.99 -4.55
N GLN A 218 37.66 39.39 -3.35
CA GLN A 218 38.41 39.93 -2.21
C GLN A 218 39.88 40.23 -2.54
N ASN A 219 40.57 39.26 -3.16
CA ASN A 219 41.96 39.42 -3.57
C ASN A 219 42.11 40.52 -4.63
N ASN A 220 41.17 40.65 -5.56
CA ASN A 220 41.20 41.70 -6.57
C ASN A 220 41.09 43.10 -5.94
N ILE A 221 40.23 43.29 -4.92
CA ILE A 221 40.14 44.55 -4.17
C ILE A 221 41.45 44.86 -3.46
N GLN A 222 42.03 43.89 -2.75
CA GLN A 222 43.29 44.06 -2.01
C GLN A 222 44.47 44.46 -2.93
N ASN A 223 44.47 43.96 -4.16
CA ASN A 223 45.49 44.28 -5.17
C ASN A 223 45.18 45.55 -5.99
N GLY A 224 44.09 46.26 -5.69
CA GLY A 224 43.69 47.48 -6.40
C GLY A 224 43.08 47.25 -7.79
N VAL A 225 42.74 46.01 -8.14
CA VAL A 225 42.11 45.64 -9.43
C VAL A 225 40.58 45.71 -9.27
N LEU A 226 40.07 46.93 -9.12
CA LEU A 226 38.69 47.20 -8.71
C LEU A 226 37.66 46.78 -9.77
N GLU A 227 37.94 46.98 -11.06
CA GLU A 227 37.02 46.59 -12.14
C GLU A 227 36.82 45.08 -12.21
N ALA A 228 37.89 44.31 -12.04
CA ALA A 228 37.80 42.85 -12.00
C ALA A 228 37.06 42.36 -10.75
N ALA A 229 37.25 43.05 -9.60
CA ALA A 229 36.50 42.76 -8.38
C ALA A 229 35.00 43.01 -8.58
N ILE A 230 34.61 44.16 -9.14
CA ILE A 230 33.20 44.50 -9.42
C ILE A 230 32.57 43.46 -10.34
N ALA A 231 33.23 43.13 -11.46
CA ALA A 231 32.73 42.14 -12.41
C ALA A 231 32.59 40.74 -11.78
N THR A 232 33.60 40.30 -11.01
CA THR A 232 33.57 39.00 -10.32
C THR A 232 32.47 38.95 -9.28
N SER A 233 32.30 40.00 -8.47
CA SER A 233 31.23 40.07 -7.45
C SER A 233 29.85 40.08 -8.09
N GLN A 234 29.63 40.83 -9.17
CA GLN A 234 28.36 40.83 -9.91
C GLN A 234 28.04 39.45 -10.51
N GLN A 235 29.03 38.80 -11.13
CA GLN A 235 28.84 37.45 -11.66
C GLN A 235 28.53 36.45 -10.55
N THR A 236 29.22 36.56 -9.41
CA THR A 236 28.99 35.72 -8.23
C THR A 236 27.58 35.92 -7.69
N TYR A 237 27.12 37.17 -7.59
CA TYR A 237 25.74 37.51 -7.22
C TYR A 237 24.73 36.78 -8.12
N PHE A 238 24.88 36.86 -9.44
CA PHE A 238 23.93 36.21 -10.35
C PHE A 238 23.89 34.70 -10.16
N LYS A 239 25.05 34.06 -9.98
CA LYS A 239 25.10 32.62 -9.68
C LYS A 239 24.48 32.27 -8.33
N LEU A 240 24.60 33.14 -7.31
CA LEU A 240 23.94 32.96 -6.02
C LEU A 240 22.43 33.03 -6.16
N VAL A 241 21.90 33.97 -6.94
CA VAL A 241 20.46 34.05 -7.19
C VAL A 241 19.96 32.82 -7.95
N ASP A 242 20.67 32.40 -9.00
CA ASP A 242 20.33 31.18 -9.75
C ASP A 242 20.33 29.95 -8.85
N LEU A 243 21.35 29.80 -8.00
CA LEU A 243 21.43 28.73 -7.01
C LEU A 243 20.26 28.79 -6.02
N ARG A 244 19.93 29.97 -5.49
CA ARG A 244 18.81 30.15 -4.55
C ARG A 244 17.49 29.72 -5.18
N LEU A 245 17.24 30.12 -6.42
CA LEU A 245 16.04 29.74 -7.17
C LEU A 245 15.98 28.23 -7.41
N GLU A 246 17.09 27.62 -7.82
CA GLU A 246 17.19 26.16 -8.00
C GLU A 246 16.90 25.41 -6.69
N LEU A 247 17.45 25.87 -5.57
CA LEU A 247 17.24 25.27 -4.26
C LEU A 247 15.79 25.36 -3.80
N GLU A 248 15.13 26.49 -4.05
CA GLU A 248 13.70 26.66 -3.75
C GLU A 248 12.85 25.70 -4.57
N LEU A 249 13.08 25.65 -5.87
CA LEU A 249 12.38 24.76 -6.77
C LEU A 249 12.49 23.30 -6.32
N LYS A 250 13.72 22.85 -6.09
CA LYS A 250 13.99 21.47 -5.65
C LYS A 250 13.37 21.18 -4.29
N GLN A 251 13.36 22.16 -3.38
CA GLN A 251 12.70 21.99 -2.09
C GLN A 251 11.17 21.87 -2.25
N TYR A 252 10.53 22.67 -3.10
CA TYR A 252 9.10 22.55 -3.40
C TYR A 252 8.75 21.19 -4.03
N ASP A 253 9.48 20.78 -5.07
CA ASP A 253 9.28 19.48 -5.72
C ASP A 253 9.45 18.32 -4.74
N TRP A 254 10.45 18.41 -3.86
CA TRP A 254 10.66 17.44 -2.79
C TRP A 254 9.47 17.35 -1.83
N GLU A 255 8.98 18.48 -1.30
CA GLU A 255 7.85 18.47 -0.35
C GLU A 255 6.57 17.89 -0.97
N ILE A 256 6.29 18.20 -2.23
CA ILE A 256 5.11 17.69 -2.95
C ILE A 256 5.22 16.18 -3.16
N ARG A 257 6.38 15.70 -3.62
CA ARG A 257 6.62 14.26 -3.84
C ARG A 257 6.61 13.49 -2.53
N TYR A 258 7.24 14.03 -1.49
CA TYR A 258 7.24 13.44 -0.16
C TYR A 258 5.81 13.25 0.34
N ASN A 259 4.99 14.29 0.24
CA ASN A 259 3.62 14.27 0.70
C ASN A 259 2.76 13.27 -0.08
N ALA A 260 2.93 13.22 -1.41
CA ALA A 260 2.23 12.26 -2.26
C ALA A 260 2.60 10.80 -1.93
N ALA A 261 3.88 10.52 -1.66
CA ALA A 261 4.33 9.18 -1.26
C ALA A 261 3.80 8.80 0.14
N LEU A 262 3.73 9.77 1.06
CA LEU A 262 3.20 9.56 2.40
C LEU A 262 1.69 9.29 2.40
N GLU A 263 0.93 10.02 1.58
CA GLU A 263 -0.52 9.81 1.41
C GLU A 263 -0.79 8.37 0.93
N ASP A 264 -0.09 7.92 -0.11
CA ASP A 264 -0.21 6.55 -0.63
C ASP A 264 0.03 5.48 0.41
N LEU A 265 1.14 5.64 1.14
CA LEU A 265 1.53 4.67 2.12
C LEU A 265 0.50 4.59 3.24
N ARG A 266 0.00 5.74 3.71
CA ARG A 266 -1.04 5.81 4.74
C ARG A 266 -2.37 5.23 4.24
N SER A 267 -2.77 5.54 3.00
CA SER A 267 -3.96 4.95 2.39
C SER A 267 -3.85 3.43 2.32
N LEU A 268 -2.70 2.90 1.90
CA LEU A 268 -2.46 1.46 1.79
C LEU A 268 -2.46 0.78 3.17
N ILE A 269 -1.87 1.41 4.18
CA ILE A 269 -1.93 0.94 5.58
C ILE A 269 -3.39 0.90 6.06
N ALA A 270 -4.18 1.93 5.79
CA ALA A 270 -5.59 1.97 6.16
C ALA A 270 -6.41 0.87 5.45
N GLU A 271 -6.10 0.59 4.18
CA GLU A 271 -6.69 -0.53 3.44
C GLU A 271 -6.30 -1.88 4.05
N VAL A 272 -5.05 -2.09 4.44
CA VAL A 272 -4.61 -3.31 5.13
C VAL A 272 -5.38 -3.50 6.43
N GLN A 273 -5.47 -2.45 7.25
CA GLN A 273 -6.20 -2.48 8.53
C GLN A 273 -7.69 -2.78 8.35
N ALA A 274 -8.32 -2.21 7.30
CA ALA A 274 -9.72 -2.49 6.97
C ALA A 274 -9.95 -3.94 6.50
N ASN A 275 -8.93 -4.59 5.93
CA ASN A 275 -9.00 -5.97 5.46
C ASN A 275 -8.45 -7.00 6.46
N GLN A 276 -8.02 -6.61 7.67
CA GLN A 276 -7.53 -7.56 8.68
C GLN A 276 -8.61 -8.55 9.15
N LYS A 277 -9.84 -8.06 9.33
CA LYS A 277 -10.98 -8.87 9.77
C LYS A 277 -12.09 -8.79 8.74
N TYR A 278 -12.57 -9.95 8.34
CA TYR A 278 -13.64 -10.13 7.37
C TYR A 278 -14.83 -10.76 8.07
N GLU A 279 -16.04 -10.23 7.88
CA GLU A 279 -17.25 -10.90 8.36
C GLU A 279 -17.92 -11.61 7.20
N ILE A 280 -18.08 -12.94 7.32
CA ILE A 280 -18.82 -13.77 6.38
C ILE A 280 -20.20 -14.07 6.91
N GLU A 281 -21.23 -13.82 6.11
CA GLU A 281 -22.60 -14.22 6.42
C GLU A 281 -22.98 -15.45 5.58
N ILE A 282 -23.13 -16.61 6.23
CA ILE A 282 -23.39 -17.90 5.59
C ILE A 282 -24.86 -18.28 5.81
N GLY A 283 -25.62 -18.48 4.72
CA GLY A 283 -27.04 -18.89 4.76
C GLY A 283 -27.91 -18.10 3.76
N GLN A 284 -29.21 -18.43 3.68
CA GLN A 284 -30.20 -17.64 2.94
C GLN A 284 -31.34 -17.21 3.87
N GLY A 285 -31.73 -15.93 3.85
CA GLY A 285 -32.84 -15.41 4.65
C GLY A 285 -32.53 -15.33 6.14
N ASP A 286 -33.51 -15.63 6.99
CA ASP A 286 -33.42 -15.52 8.46
C ASP A 286 -32.49 -16.55 9.13
N GLU A 287 -31.92 -17.49 8.37
CA GLU A 287 -30.96 -18.50 8.87
C GLU A 287 -29.49 -18.11 8.66
N SER A 288 -29.21 -16.85 8.31
CA SER A 288 -27.86 -16.39 8.06
C SER A 288 -27.02 -16.28 9.34
N GLN A 289 -25.88 -16.96 9.36
CA GLN A 289 -24.91 -16.91 10.46
C GLN A 289 -23.70 -16.05 10.08
N LYS A 290 -23.33 -15.12 10.97
CA LYS A 290 -22.16 -14.24 10.79
C LYS A 290 -20.93 -14.84 11.44
N PHE A 291 -19.85 -14.96 10.68
CA PHE A 291 -18.54 -15.47 11.10
C PHE A 291 -17.50 -14.38 10.88
N SER A 292 -16.76 -14.01 11.92
CA SER A 292 -15.58 -13.16 11.75
C SER A 292 -14.36 -14.03 11.44
N LEU A 293 -13.67 -13.73 10.35
CA LEU A 293 -12.48 -14.42 9.87
C LEU A 293 -11.32 -13.43 9.78
N GLU A 294 -10.14 -13.93 10.12
CA GLU A 294 -8.90 -13.17 10.12
C GLU A 294 -8.11 -13.52 8.85
N VAL A 295 -7.89 -12.52 7.98
CA VAL A 295 -7.22 -12.74 6.68
C VAL A 295 -5.79 -13.28 6.85
N ASP A 296 -5.11 -12.87 7.91
CA ASP A 296 -3.74 -13.33 8.21
C ASP A 296 -3.70 -14.84 8.54
N TYR A 297 -4.74 -15.36 9.20
CA TYR A 297 -4.88 -16.80 9.46
C TYR A 297 -5.00 -17.58 8.15
N TRP A 298 -5.84 -17.12 7.21
CA TRP A 298 -6.04 -17.82 5.93
C TRP A 298 -4.85 -17.71 4.97
N THR A 299 -4.01 -16.69 5.12
CA THR A 299 -2.86 -16.44 4.24
C THR A 299 -1.52 -16.82 4.87
N ASN A 300 -1.52 -17.57 5.98
CA ASN A 300 -0.31 -18.02 6.69
C ASN A 300 0.64 -16.87 7.08
N GLY A 301 0.11 -15.74 7.56
CA GLY A 301 0.94 -14.62 8.00
C GLY A 301 1.38 -13.66 6.89
N SER A 302 0.87 -13.81 5.67
CA SER A 302 1.30 -12.99 4.53
C SER A 302 0.85 -11.53 4.66
N LEU A 303 -0.33 -11.30 5.23
CA LEU A 303 -0.83 -9.94 5.50
C LEU A 303 0.04 -9.23 6.53
N LYS A 304 0.45 -9.92 7.60
CA LYS A 304 1.31 -9.36 8.63
C LYS A 304 2.72 -9.03 8.12
N LYS A 305 3.30 -9.89 7.28
CA LYS A 305 4.59 -9.59 6.62
C LYS A 305 4.48 -8.36 5.73
N TYR A 306 3.37 -8.24 5.00
CA TYR A 306 3.09 -7.08 4.16
C TYR A 306 2.90 -5.81 5.00
N GLU A 307 2.19 -5.87 6.13
CA GLU A 307 2.03 -4.76 7.07
C GLU A 307 3.38 -4.31 7.65
N GLN A 308 4.27 -5.25 8.00
CA GLN A 308 5.63 -4.93 8.46
C GLN A 308 6.44 -4.18 7.41
N GLU A 309 6.40 -4.62 6.15
CA GLU A 309 7.07 -3.94 5.04
C GLU A 309 6.56 -2.50 4.84
N LEU A 310 5.24 -2.27 4.97
CA LEU A 310 4.67 -0.92 4.91
C LEU A 310 5.13 -0.04 6.08
N GLN A 311 5.21 -0.61 7.29
CA GLN A 311 5.70 0.10 8.48
C GLN A 311 7.18 0.48 8.34
N GLU A 312 8.02 -0.41 7.80
CA GLU A 312 9.43 -0.11 7.53
C GLU A 312 9.60 1.07 6.56
N ILE A 313 8.81 1.11 5.49
CA ILE A 313 8.80 2.25 4.55
C ILE A 313 8.31 3.52 5.26
N GLN A 314 7.31 3.41 6.13
CA GLN A 314 6.77 4.54 6.87
C GLN A 314 7.82 5.14 7.81
N THR A 315 8.50 4.29 8.56
CA THR A 315 9.62 4.69 9.43
C THR A 315 10.72 5.33 8.61
N ARG A 316 11.11 4.75 7.46
CA ARG A 316 12.12 5.33 6.57
C ARG A 316 11.75 6.73 6.08
N LEU A 317 10.49 6.95 5.69
CA LEU A 317 10.02 8.29 5.27
C LEU A 317 10.03 9.29 6.42
N GLN A 318 9.56 8.88 7.61
CA GLN A 318 9.48 9.76 8.78
C GLN A 318 10.87 10.13 9.33
N GLU A 319 11.74 9.16 9.54
CA GLU A 319 13.11 9.38 10.04
C GLU A 319 13.98 10.06 8.98
N GLY A 320 13.79 9.70 7.71
CA GLY A 320 14.51 10.24 6.58
C GLY A 320 14.02 11.60 6.07
N ALA A 321 13.00 12.21 6.70
CA ALA A 321 12.41 13.47 6.22
C ALA A 321 13.46 14.60 6.04
N SER A 322 14.54 14.58 6.83
CA SER A 322 15.61 15.58 6.78
C SER A 322 16.78 15.23 5.84
N SER A 323 16.90 13.98 5.39
CA SER A 323 18.08 13.49 4.66
C SER A 323 17.77 12.91 3.28
N LEU A 324 16.56 12.39 3.04
CA LEU A 324 16.21 11.70 1.79
C LEU A 324 16.28 12.63 0.58
N THR A 325 16.94 12.22 -0.48
CA THR A 325 16.98 12.95 -1.74
C THR A 325 15.65 12.85 -2.50
N THR A 326 15.47 13.68 -3.52
CA THR A 326 14.28 13.65 -4.39
C THR A 326 14.21 12.31 -5.15
N GLU A 327 15.36 11.79 -5.56
CA GLU A 327 15.50 10.51 -6.24
C GLU A 327 15.07 9.34 -5.35
N GLU A 328 15.51 9.32 -4.09
CA GLU A 328 15.12 8.27 -3.14
C GLU A 328 13.60 8.28 -2.86
N ILE A 329 12.98 9.45 -2.79
CA ILE A 329 11.51 9.54 -2.64
C ILE A 329 10.81 9.00 -3.87
N LYS A 330 11.33 9.30 -5.06
CA LYS A 330 10.77 8.79 -6.30
C LYS A 330 10.85 7.27 -6.36
N GLU A 331 11.98 6.67 -5.96
CA GLU A 331 12.13 5.22 -5.87
C GLU A 331 11.13 4.60 -4.88
N ILE A 332 10.92 5.23 -3.72
CA ILE A 332 9.92 4.77 -2.75
C ILE A 332 8.50 4.86 -3.36
N ALA A 333 8.16 5.97 -4.00
CA ALA A 333 6.85 6.16 -4.63
C ALA A 333 6.60 5.13 -5.75
N ASP A 334 7.61 4.88 -6.60
CA ASP A 334 7.54 3.88 -7.66
C ASP A 334 7.39 2.46 -7.10
N HIS A 335 8.08 2.14 -5.99
CA HIS A 335 7.94 0.86 -5.30
C HIS A 335 6.51 0.65 -4.76
N ILE A 336 5.94 1.67 -4.10
CA ILE A 336 4.58 1.62 -3.56
C ILE A 336 3.56 1.36 -4.69
N LYS A 337 3.66 2.12 -5.77
CA LYS A 337 2.72 2.06 -6.90
C LYS A 337 2.82 0.74 -7.67
N ASN A 338 4.03 0.29 -7.99
CA ASN A 338 4.21 -0.83 -8.91
C ASN A 338 4.15 -2.20 -8.23
N ASN A 339 4.58 -2.29 -6.96
CA ASN A 339 4.70 -3.57 -6.27
C ASN A 339 3.68 -3.75 -5.15
N LEU A 340 3.49 -2.72 -4.31
CA LEU A 340 2.71 -2.88 -3.08
C LEU A 340 1.21 -2.77 -3.34
N GLN A 341 0.78 -1.83 -4.18
CA GLN A 341 -0.64 -1.56 -4.42
C GLN A 341 -1.44 -2.78 -4.91
N HIS A 342 -0.86 -3.64 -5.75
CA HIS A 342 -1.52 -4.85 -6.26
C HIS A 342 -1.47 -6.04 -5.29
N ARG A 343 -0.42 -6.12 -4.47
CA ARG A 343 -0.15 -7.26 -3.59
C ARG A 343 -1.20 -7.43 -2.49
N LEU A 344 -1.82 -6.34 -2.03
CA LEU A 344 -2.95 -6.43 -1.09
C LEU A 344 -4.15 -7.18 -1.71
N ALA A 345 -4.47 -6.89 -2.98
CA ALA A 345 -5.57 -7.56 -3.67
C ALA A 345 -5.28 -9.06 -3.81
N GLU A 346 -4.05 -9.44 -4.14
CA GLU A 346 -3.61 -10.84 -4.22
C GLU A 346 -3.71 -11.56 -2.87
N ILE A 347 -3.29 -10.93 -1.77
CA ILE A 347 -3.38 -11.52 -0.42
C ILE A 347 -4.85 -11.74 -0.03
N VAL A 348 -5.73 -10.77 -0.30
CA VAL A 348 -7.16 -10.90 0.00
C VAL A 348 -7.81 -11.97 -0.87
N GLU A 349 -7.50 -12.01 -2.17
CA GLU A 349 -8.00 -13.04 -3.08
C GLU A 349 -7.54 -14.44 -2.64
N GLN A 350 -6.29 -14.58 -2.24
CA GLN A 350 -5.77 -15.84 -1.70
C GLN A 350 -6.55 -16.26 -0.44
N ALA A 351 -6.81 -15.34 0.50
CA ALA A 351 -7.60 -15.63 1.69
C ALA A 351 -9.01 -16.12 1.33
N GLN A 352 -9.68 -15.45 0.38
CA GLN A 352 -11.00 -15.84 -0.11
C GLN A 352 -10.97 -17.25 -0.72
N GLN A 353 -9.99 -17.54 -1.58
CA GLN A 353 -9.83 -18.86 -2.21
C GLN A 353 -9.61 -19.97 -1.17
N GLU A 354 -8.83 -19.71 -0.12
CA GLU A 354 -8.59 -20.68 0.96
C GLU A 354 -9.85 -20.95 1.80
N ILE A 355 -10.64 -19.91 2.10
CA ILE A 355 -11.92 -20.04 2.80
C ILE A 355 -12.91 -20.86 1.96
N LEU A 356 -13.07 -20.51 0.68
CA LEU A 356 -13.95 -21.22 -0.24
C LEU A 356 -13.49 -22.68 -0.42
N SER A 357 -12.18 -22.91 -0.49
CA SER A 357 -11.62 -24.26 -0.56
C SER A 357 -11.93 -25.07 0.70
N SER A 358 -11.92 -24.46 1.88
CA SER A 358 -12.36 -25.11 3.11
C SER A 358 -13.83 -25.50 3.07
N GLN A 359 -14.71 -24.63 2.58
CA GLN A 359 -16.14 -24.92 2.44
C GLN A 359 -16.38 -26.06 1.43
N LEU A 360 -15.70 -26.03 0.28
CA LEU A 360 -15.76 -27.10 -0.71
C LEU A 360 -15.37 -28.46 -0.10
N ARG A 361 -14.34 -28.51 0.76
CA ARG A 361 -13.97 -29.75 1.45
C ARG A 361 -15.09 -30.30 2.33
N ALA A 362 -15.79 -29.42 3.05
CA ALA A 362 -16.93 -29.81 3.87
C ALA A 362 -18.13 -30.28 3.02
N GLU A 363 -18.46 -29.58 1.93
CA GLU A 363 -19.54 -30.00 1.02
C GLU A 363 -19.26 -31.34 0.33
N ILE A 364 -18.01 -31.56 -0.09
CA ILE A 364 -17.57 -32.87 -0.62
C ILE A 364 -17.74 -33.94 0.47
N ALA A 365 -17.39 -33.65 1.73
CA ALA A 365 -17.56 -34.57 2.84
C ALA A 365 -19.03 -34.95 3.04
N ASP A 366 -19.95 -33.99 2.99
CA ASP A 366 -21.38 -34.21 3.13
C ASP A 366 -21.95 -35.05 1.97
N LYS A 367 -21.52 -34.78 0.74
CA LYS A 367 -21.88 -35.58 -0.44
C LYS A 367 -21.34 -37.02 -0.31
N VAL A 368 -20.10 -37.21 0.15
CA VAL A 368 -19.52 -38.53 0.44
C VAL A 368 -20.30 -39.25 1.54
N ALA A 369 -20.63 -38.57 2.64
CA ALA A 369 -21.41 -39.13 3.74
C ALA A 369 -22.79 -39.60 3.26
N SER A 370 -23.45 -38.80 2.41
CA SER A 370 -24.76 -39.10 1.84
C SER A 370 -24.74 -40.31 0.88
N VAL A 371 -23.67 -40.45 0.09
CA VAL A 371 -23.46 -41.65 -0.75
C VAL A 371 -23.25 -42.88 0.12
N LEU A 372 -22.38 -42.79 1.12
CA LEU A 372 -22.08 -43.90 2.04
C LEU A 372 -23.27 -44.29 2.91
N ALA A 373 -24.12 -43.33 3.29
CA ALA A 373 -25.38 -43.58 4.00
C ALA A 373 -26.37 -44.44 3.21
N ARG A 374 -26.48 -44.20 1.89
CA ARG A 374 -27.27 -45.06 0.99
C ARG A 374 -26.71 -46.47 0.90
N MET A 375 -25.41 -46.65 1.13
CA MET A 375 -24.72 -47.95 1.17
C MET A 375 -24.74 -48.62 2.56
N GLY A 376 -25.38 -48.01 3.56
CA GLY A 376 -25.56 -48.57 4.91
C GLY A 376 -24.61 -48.04 5.99
N TYR A 377 -23.66 -47.16 5.65
CA TYR A 377 -22.73 -46.57 6.62
C TYR A 377 -23.33 -45.34 7.30
N ARG A 378 -23.12 -45.16 8.60
CA ARG A 378 -23.61 -43.98 9.34
C ARG A 378 -22.50 -43.30 10.13
N LEU A 379 -22.64 -41.98 10.27
CA LEU A 379 -21.90 -41.20 11.26
C LEU A 379 -22.44 -41.55 12.64
N VAL A 380 -21.55 -41.82 13.59
CA VAL A 380 -21.95 -42.23 14.95
C VAL A 380 -21.88 -41.05 15.92
N ASN A 381 -20.87 -40.19 15.78
CA ASN A 381 -20.69 -38.99 16.60
C ASN A 381 -20.25 -37.78 15.76
N ASP A 382 -20.48 -36.56 16.28
CA ASP A 382 -19.95 -35.31 15.68
C ASP A 382 -18.41 -35.24 15.67
N ALA A 383 -17.75 -36.09 16.46
CA ALA A 383 -16.29 -36.27 16.45
C ALA A 383 -15.79 -37.10 15.25
N ASP A 384 -16.71 -37.67 14.47
CA ASP A 384 -16.40 -38.47 13.29
C ASP A 384 -16.35 -37.64 11.99
N ALA A 385 -16.60 -36.32 12.07
CA ALA A 385 -16.45 -35.36 10.99
C ALA A 385 -15.68 -34.13 11.49
N VAL A 386 -14.39 -34.02 11.15
CA VAL A 386 -13.50 -33.00 11.75
C VAL A 386 -12.38 -32.60 10.80
N TYR A 387 -11.95 -31.34 10.89
CA TYR A 387 -10.73 -30.88 10.24
C TYR A 387 -9.49 -31.41 10.97
N ALA A 388 -8.50 -31.87 10.20
CA ALA A 388 -7.22 -32.31 10.74
C ALA A 388 -6.58 -31.18 11.58
N GLN A 389 -6.02 -31.52 12.75
CA GLN A 389 -5.41 -30.56 13.68
C GLN A 389 -6.34 -29.43 14.15
N SER A 390 -7.67 -29.57 13.99
CA SER A 390 -8.63 -28.46 14.20
C SER A 390 -8.34 -27.21 13.34
N ASP A 391 -7.59 -27.35 12.23
CA ASP A 391 -7.25 -26.27 11.33
C ASP A 391 -8.05 -26.40 10.03
N GLN A 392 -8.89 -25.41 9.75
CA GLN A 392 -9.81 -25.42 8.59
C GLN A 392 -9.07 -25.40 7.25
N ARG A 393 -7.80 -24.99 7.25
CA ARG A 393 -6.92 -25.00 6.06
C ARG A 393 -6.43 -26.41 5.72
N GLN A 394 -6.53 -27.35 6.66
CA GLN A 394 -6.05 -28.73 6.49
C GLN A 394 -7.12 -29.65 5.93
N ALA A 395 -6.78 -30.93 5.80
CA ALA A 395 -7.67 -31.96 5.29
C ALA A 395 -8.92 -32.15 6.17
N TYR A 396 -10.06 -32.43 5.54
CA TYR A 396 -11.28 -32.81 6.23
C TYR A 396 -11.33 -34.33 6.40
N LEU A 397 -11.58 -34.79 7.63
CA LEU A 397 -11.59 -36.20 8.01
C LEU A 397 -13.03 -36.64 8.30
N LEU A 398 -13.44 -37.74 7.70
CA LEU A 398 -14.78 -38.30 7.84
C LEU A 398 -14.67 -39.80 8.18
N ARG A 399 -15.27 -40.24 9.28
CA ARG A 399 -15.27 -41.63 9.74
C ARG A 399 -16.71 -42.16 9.79
N LEU A 400 -17.00 -43.23 9.07
CA LEU A 400 -18.33 -43.86 9.07
C LEU A 400 -18.25 -45.33 9.40
N LYS A 401 -19.30 -45.85 10.04
CA LYS A 401 -19.41 -47.24 10.47
C LYS A 401 -20.65 -47.91 9.88
N ASP A 402 -20.50 -49.15 9.45
CA ASP A 402 -21.61 -50.01 9.01
C ASP A 402 -22.19 -50.79 10.21
N ALA A 403 -23.42 -51.28 10.09
CA ALA A 403 -24.12 -52.12 11.06
C ALA A 403 -23.36 -53.41 11.41
N THR A 404 -22.46 -53.86 10.52
CA THR A 404 -21.60 -55.04 10.72
C THR A 404 -20.28 -54.73 11.44
N GLY A 405 -20.05 -53.48 11.85
CA GLY A 405 -18.81 -53.04 12.51
C GLY A 405 -17.65 -52.73 11.54
N GLY A 406 -17.92 -52.67 10.24
CA GLY A 406 -16.95 -52.20 9.25
C GLY A 406 -16.78 -50.68 9.28
N GLU A 407 -15.54 -50.20 9.21
CA GLU A 407 -15.23 -48.77 9.27
C GLU A 407 -14.67 -48.26 7.94
N VAL A 408 -15.07 -47.06 7.54
CA VAL A 408 -14.55 -46.34 6.37
C VAL A 408 -14.16 -44.94 6.81
N VAL A 409 -12.92 -44.57 6.54
CA VAL A 409 -12.37 -43.25 6.78
C VAL A 409 -12.08 -42.58 5.45
N THR A 410 -12.74 -41.46 5.20
CA THR A 410 -12.46 -40.60 4.04
C THR A 410 -11.65 -39.39 4.50
N ILE A 411 -10.59 -39.08 3.74
CA ILE A 411 -9.73 -37.90 3.93
C ILE A 411 -9.86 -37.05 2.67
N ILE A 412 -10.23 -35.79 2.82
CA ILE A 412 -10.36 -34.82 1.73
C ILE A 412 -9.30 -33.77 1.93
N SER A 413 -8.23 -33.83 1.12
CA SER A 413 -7.07 -32.94 1.25
C SER A 413 -7.14 -31.82 0.21
N PRO A 414 -6.73 -30.58 0.58
CA PRO A 414 -6.58 -29.50 -0.38
C PRO A 414 -5.53 -29.83 -1.45
N ASP A 415 -5.74 -29.34 -2.66
CA ASP A 415 -4.72 -29.27 -3.71
C ASP A 415 -4.23 -27.81 -3.89
N GLN A 416 -3.16 -27.60 -4.65
CA GLN A 416 -2.65 -26.27 -4.96
C GLN A 416 -3.56 -25.48 -5.91
N GLU A 417 -4.38 -26.17 -6.70
CA GLU A 417 -5.30 -25.54 -7.65
C GLU A 417 -6.69 -25.41 -7.03
N PHE A 418 -7.22 -24.18 -7.05
CA PHE A 418 -8.55 -23.88 -6.51
C PHE A 418 -9.63 -24.77 -7.13
N GLY A 419 -10.50 -25.33 -6.29
CA GLY A 419 -11.58 -26.23 -6.70
C GLY A 419 -11.16 -27.72 -6.77
N LYS A 420 -9.86 -28.02 -6.86
CA LYS A 420 -9.37 -29.40 -6.85
C LYS A 420 -9.08 -29.88 -5.43
N ASN A 421 -9.54 -31.08 -5.13
CA ASN A 421 -9.32 -31.75 -3.86
C ASN A 421 -8.95 -33.22 -4.09
N LEU A 422 -8.07 -33.74 -3.25
CA LEU A 422 -7.73 -35.16 -3.24
C LEU A 422 -8.62 -35.89 -2.25
N VAL A 423 -9.46 -36.81 -2.75
CA VAL A 423 -10.31 -37.66 -1.90
C VAL A 423 -9.67 -39.03 -1.76
N SER A 424 -9.39 -39.42 -0.52
CA SER A 424 -8.81 -40.72 -0.14
C SER A 424 -9.81 -41.50 0.72
N ILE A 425 -10.20 -42.69 0.27
CA ILE A 425 -11.13 -43.58 0.97
C ILE A 425 -10.35 -44.77 1.54
N ASN A 426 -10.37 -44.91 2.86
CA ASN A 426 -9.65 -45.93 3.62
C ASN A 426 -10.65 -46.84 4.33
N SER A 427 -10.76 -48.09 3.90
CA SER A 427 -11.57 -49.08 4.62
C SER A 427 -10.74 -49.73 5.73
N GLN A 428 -11.29 -49.84 6.95
CA GLN A 428 -10.69 -50.57 8.07
C GLN A 428 -11.63 -51.71 8.52
N GLY A 429 -11.08 -52.91 8.73
CA GLY A 429 -11.83 -54.08 9.23
C GLY A 429 -11.06 -55.40 9.17
N LYS A 430 -11.29 -56.29 10.17
CA LYS A 430 -10.62 -57.60 10.34
C LYS A 430 -11.15 -58.75 9.47
N ILE A 431 -12.20 -58.52 8.68
CA ILE A 431 -12.82 -59.56 7.85
C ILE A 431 -12.15 -59.55 6.48
N LEU A 432 -11.70 -60.71 5.98
CA LEU A 432 -11.17 -60.87 4.63
C LEU A 432 -12.15 -60.26 3.62
N ARG A 433 -11.75 -59.14 3.03
CA ARG A 433 -12.54 -58.40 2.03
C ARG A 433 -11.89 -58.56 0.67
N ASP A 434 -12.69 -58.98 -0.30
CA ASP A 434 -12.36 -59.06 -1.73
C ASP A 434 -11.91 -57.68 -2.24
N GLU A 435 -10.70 -57.62 -2.80
CA GLU A 435 -10.10 -56.40 -3.36
C GLU A 435 -10.91 -55.86 -4.54
N ALA A 436 -11.45 -56.76 -5.38
CA ALA A 436 -12.29 -56.39 -6.50
C ALA A 436 -13.61 -55.75 -6.02
N ALA A 437 -14.17 -56.25 -4.91
CA ALA A 437 -15.36 -55.65 -4.29
C ALA A 437 -15.06 -54.28 -3.66
N GLN A 438 -13.91 -54.09 -3.03
CA GLN A 438 -13.51 -52.79 -2.47
C GLN A 438 -13.24 -51.75 -3.56
N LYS A 439 -12.61 -52.17 -4.67
CA LYS A 439 -12.37 -51.29 -5.81
C LYS A 439 -13.70 -50.89 -6.47
N ARG A 440 -14.60 -51.85 -6.71
CA ARG A 440 -15.96 -51.56 -7.22
C ARG A 440 -16.76 -50.64 -6.30
N ASN A 441 -16.63 -50.80 -4.98
CA ASN A 441 -17.29 -49.91 -4.03
C ASN A 441 -16.71 -48.49 -4.07
N ALA A 442 -15.38 -48.35 -4.15
CA ALA A 442 -14.75 -47.04 -4.31
C ALA A 442 -15.11 -46.38 -5.64
N GLU A 443 -15.14 -47.14 -6.74
CA GLU A 443 -15.61 -46.68 -8.06
C GLU A 443 -17.08 -46.25 -8.00
N ALA A 444 -17.95 -47.03 -7.37
CA ALA A 444 -19.35 -46.67 -7.17
C ALA A 444 -19.53 -45.39 -6.34
N ILE A 445 -18.66 -45.15 -5.36
CA ILE A 445 -18.65 -43.90 -4.60
C ILE A 445 -18.24 -42.73 -5.51
N PHE A 446 -17.16 -42.87 -6.29
CA PHE A 446 -16.72 -41.81 -7.21
C PHE A 446 -17.74 -41.55 -8.34
N ASP A 447 -18.43 -42.57 -8.84
CA ASP A 447 -19.49 -42.43 -9.84
C ASP A 447 -20.75 -41.79 -9.26
N ALA A 448 -21.08 -42.09 -7.99
CA ALA A 448 -22.18 -41.44 -7.28
C ALA A 448 -21.86 -39.97 -6.97
N LEU A 449 -20.60 -39.63 -6.68
CA LEU A 449 -20.15 -38.24 -6.56
C LEU A 449 -20.30 -37.50 -7.91
N LYS A 450 -19.97 -38.16 -9.02
CA LYS A 450 -20.21 -37.61 -10.37
C LYS A 450 -21.69 -37.32 -10.63
N SER A 451 -22.60 -38.17 -10.15
CA SER A 451 -24.05 -37.91 -10.25
C SER A 451 -24.56 -36.76 -9.36
N GLN A 452 -23.72 -36.23 -8.46
CA GLN A 452 -24.03 -35.15 -7.50
C GLN A 452 -23.28 -33.84 -7.84
N GLY A 453 -22.81 -33.70 -9.09
CA GLY A 453 -22.16 -32.48 -9.60
C GLY A 453 -20.69 -32.34 -9.20
N ILE A 454 -20.03 -33.44 -8.83
CA ILE A 454 -18.61 -33.48 -8.50
C ILE A 454 -17.85 -34.20 -9.62
N GLU A 455 -17.03 -33.49 -10.38
CA GLU A 455 -16.17 -34.08 -11.39
C GLU A 455 -15.04 -34.90 -10.76
N THR A 456 -14.75 -36.07 -11.34
CA THR A 456 -13.70 -36.96 -10.86
C THR A 456 -12.68 -37.22 -11.98
N PRO A 457 -11.82 -36.25 -12.32
CA PRO A 457 -10.82 -36.44 -13.38
C PRO A 457 -9.82 -37.54 -13.02
N GLY A 458 -9.47 -38.39 -14.00
CA GLY A 458 -8.44 -39.42 -13.85
C GLY A 458 -8.91 -40.79 -13.33
N THR A 459 -7.96 -41.70 -13.12
CA THR A 459 -8.17 -43.08 -12.66
C THR A 459 -7.93 -43.23 -11.16
N THR A 460 -8.71 -44.06 -10.47
CA THR A 460 -8.53 -44.32 -9.04
C THR A 460 -7.20 -45.03 -8.76
N GLU A 461 -6.33 -44.39 -7.98
CA GLU A 461 -5.09 -44.99 -7.50
C GLU A 461 -5.40 -45.88 -6.28
N CYS A 462 -4.90 -47.11 -6.29
CA CYS A 462 -5.12 -48.09 -5.22
C CYS A 462 -3.78 -48.41 -4.56
N SER A 463 -3.72 -48.27 -3.23
CA SER A 463 -2.60 -48.78 -2.41
C SER A 463 -3.01 -50.10 -1.74
N GLU A 464 -2.03 -50.90 -1.32
CA GLU A 464 -2.24 -52.19 -0.64
C GLU A 464 -2.42 -52.04 0.89
N GLN A 465 -1.94 -50.94 1.48
CA GLN A 465 -2.00 -50.66 2.92
C GLN A 465 -2.73 -49.36 3.24
N PRO A 466 -3.67 -49.36 4.22
CA PRO A 466 -4.33 -48.14 4.65
C PRO A 466 -3.30 -47.19 5.24
N ARG A 467 -3.56 -45.88 5.16
CA ARG A 467 -2.70 -44.87 5.79
C ARG A 467 -2.50 -45.20 7.27
N SER A 468 -1.24 -45.33 7.69
CA SER A 468 -0.87 -45.68 9.07
C SER A 468 -1.07 -44.55 10.07
N ASP A 469 -1.25 -43.32 9.59
CA ASP A 469 -1.39 -42.10 10.38
C ASP A 469 -2.85 -41.70 10.63
N ILE A 470 -3.85 -42.45 10.15
CA ILE A 470 -5.28 -42.12 10.30
C ILE A 470 -5.67 -41.86 11.75
N GLU A 471 -5.28 -42.74 12.68
CA GLU A 471 -5.65 -42.60 14.09
C GLU A 471 -4.95 -41.40 14.75
N ILE A 472 -3.71 -41.11 14.35
CA ILE A 472 -2.94 -39.96 14.81
C ILE A 472 -3.60 -38.67 14.30
N LEU A 473 -4.10 -38.65 13.05
CA LEU A 473 -4.79 -37.50 12.47
C LEU A 473 -6.08 -37.17 13.23
N PHE A 474 -6.88 -38.18 13.61
CA PHE A 474 -8.07 -37.98 14.45
C PHE A 474 -7.73 -37.56 15.88
N GLN A 475 -6.71 -38.16 16.51
CA GLN A 475 -6.29 -37.74 17.85
C GLN A 475 -5.80 -36.29 17.88
N ASN A 476 -4.97 -35.90 16.92
CA ASN A 476 -4.48 -34.52 16.79
C ASN A 476 -5.61 -33.53 16.46
N ALA A 477 -6.64 -33.97 15.73
CA ALA A 477 -7.82 -33.16 15.45
C ALA A 477 -8.71 -32.95 16.69
N LEU A 478 -8.73 -33.90 17.63
CA LEU A 478 -9.59 -33.85 18.83
C LEU A 478 -8.92 -33.26 20.08
N GLN A 479 -7.59 -33.24 20.16
CA GLN A 479 -6.83 -32.68 21.29
C GLN A 479 -7.14 -31.19 21.63
N PRO A 480 -7.37 -30.29 20.66
CA PRO A 480 -7.71 -28.89 20.96
C PRO A 480 -9.09 -28.74 21.64
N ARG A 481 -10.04 -29.67 21.41
CA ARG A 481 -11.37 -29.64 22.03
C ARG A 481 -11.34 -30.02 23.51
N ILE A 482 -10.51 -30.99 23.88
CA ILE A 482 -10.36 -31.45 25.28
C ILE A 482 -9.77 -30.33 26.15
N SER A 483 -8.74 -29.64 25.65
CA SER A 483 -8.06 -28.54 26.36
C SER A 483 -8.99 -27.33 26.63
N ARG A 484 -9.93 -27.03 25.70
CA ARG A 484 -10.94 -25.97 25.89
C ARG A 484 -12.06 -26.37 26.86
N THR A 485 -12.40 -27.66 26.92
CA THR A 485 -13.47 -28.14 27.83
C THR A 485 -12.95 -28.26 29.26
N GLU A 486 -11.67 -28.57 29.44
CA GLU A 486 -11.01 -28.54 30.75
C GLU A 486 -10.82 -27.12 31.30
N GLN A 487 -10.53 -26.12 30.46
CA GLN A 487 -10.46 -24.71 30.90
C GLN A 487 -11.82 -24.13 31.32
N ILE A 488 -12.92 -24.53 30.66
CA ILE A 488 -14.29 -24.10 31.03
C ILE A 488 -14.76 -24.77 32.33
N ASN A 489 -14.38 -26.03 32.56
CA ASN A 489 -14.74 -26.73 33.80
C ASN A 489 -13.89 -26.30 35.02
N GLN A 490 -12.65 -25.84 34.83
CA GLN A 490 -11.85 -25.26 35.93
C GLN A 490 -12.37 -23.89 36.37
N THR A 491 -12.88 -23.06 35.45
CA THR A 491 -13.50 -21.76 35.82
C THR A 491 -14.87 -21.92 36.49
N ALA A 492 -15.59 -23.02 36.23
CA ALA A 492 -16.86 -23.33 36.88
C ALA A 492 -16.74 -23.98 38.27
N GLN A 493 -15.54 -24.44 38.68
CA GLN A 493 -15.28 -24.98 40.03
C GLN A 493 -14.69 -23.97 41.02
N GLU A 494 -14.30 -22.78 40.55
CA GLU A 494 -13.83 -21.66 41.39
C GLU A 494 -14.84 -20.49 41.49
N SER A 495 -16.10 -20.71 41.09
CA SER A 495 -17.20 -19.73 41.25
C SER A 495 -18.20 -20.12 42.33
#